data_AF-A0A975J277-F1
#
_entry.id   AF-A0A975J277-F1
#
_cell.length_a   1.000
_cell.length_b   1.000
_cell.length_c   1.000
_cell.angle_alpha   90.00
_cell.angle_beta   90.00
_cell.angle_gamma   90.00
#
_symmetry.space_group_name_H-M   'P 1'
#
loop_
_entity.id
_entity.type
_entity.pdbx_description
1 polymer ?
#
loop_
_entity_poly.entity_id
_entity_poly.type
_entity_poly.pdbx_seq_one_letter_code
_entity_poly.pdbx_strand_id
1 'polypeptide(L)'
;MNNPFTCDNCIFNPSQYQELGTRHGFCLKHGSILKHSSHTTCRFLRRKDLPYFLAEEGHKEHASNFSTTKGIVFYWNKHPEEHQNYSEKHAWETRTFDPFLNDVTIYHRTLKKWTFLQALASGRSAVKSVVYSSLLRRYIHRCGPSQDNYRLMLGLTASLADRIDLEISDFRSDVQAEEFMELRDCYEREIILLRIYAIQEYGFLSENEDLTWVSDELNGSFLNSIQEYLDAARNLVPIIQEWIISASKERGTFFFRNDEAD
;
A
#
# COMPACT_ATOMS: atom_id res chain seq x y z
N MET A 1 10.96 -18.92 -8.49
CA MET A 1 9.84 -17.97 -8.54
C MET A 1 9.32 -17.76 -7.13
N ASN A 2 9.35 -16.53 -6.63
CA ASN A 2 8.73 -16.17 -5.36
C ASN A 2 7.21 -16.34 -5.48
N ASN A 3 6.57 -16.93 -4.47
CA ASN A 3 5.11 -17.10 -4.45
C ASN A 3 4.44 -15.71 -4.27
N PRO A 4 3.61 -15.22 -5.21
CA PRO A 4 3.01 -13.89 -5.09
C PRO A 4 1.93 -13.78 -4.02
N PHE A 5 1.48 -14.92 -3.45
CA PHE A 5 0.45 -15.00 -2.40
C PHE A 5 1.07 -15.19 -1.00
N THR A 6 2.08 -14.39 -0.69
CA THR A 6 2.73 -14.29 0.61
C THR A 6 2.35 -13.01 1.36
N CYS A 7 2.45 -13.07 2.69
CA CYS A 7 2.10 -11.95 3.56
C CYS A 7 2.94 -10.69 3.32
N ASP A 8 4.17 -10.78 2.81
CA ASP A 8 4.98 -9.61 2.43
C ASP A 8 4.40 -8.82 1.24
N ASN A 9 3.72 -9.48 0.30
CA ASN A 9 3.00 -8.84 -0.81
C ASN A 9 1.51 -8.57 -0.50
N CYS A 10 1.10 -8.61 0.78
CA CYS A 10 -0.32 -8.44 1.14
C CYS A 10 -0.66 -7.03 1.62
N ILE A 11 -1.72 -6.35 1.12
CA ILE A 11 -2.14 -5.00 1.59
C ILE A 11 -2.40 -4.96 3.10
N PHE A 12 -2.72 -6.10 3.71
CA PHE A 12 -2.93 -6.22 5.15
C PHE A 12 -1.62 -6.24 5.95
N ASN A 13 -0.46 -6.28 5.30
CA ASN A 13 0.86 -6.12 5.89
C ASN A 13 1.56 -4.87 5.33
N PRO A 14 1.19 -3.65 5.77
CA PRO A 14 1.63 -2.40 5.14
C PRO A 14 3.12 -2.11 5.31
N SER A 15 3.77 -2.67 6.33
CA SER A 15 5.16 -2.35 6.68
C SER A 15 6.20 -3.10 5.85
N GLN A 16 5.77 -3.91 4.87
CA GLN A 16 6.66 -4.70 4.02
C GLN A 16 6.11 -4.75 2.60
N TYR A 17 6.99 -4.85 1.61
CA TYR A 17 6.66 -5.17 0.23
C TYR A 17 7.85 -5.88 -0.39
N GLN A 18 7.71 -7.19 -0.66
CA GLN A 18 8.81 -8.03 -1.12
C GLN A 18 10.03 -7.89 -0.19
N GLU A 19 11.22 -7.59 -0.72
CA GLU A 19 12.44 -7.36 0.07
C GLU A 19 12.46 -6.00 0.80
N LEU A 20 11.58 -5.06 0.46
CA LEU A 20 11.54 -3.71 1.06
C LEU A 20 10.72 -3.67 2.36
N GLY A 21 11.18 -2.87 3.32
CA GLY A 21 10.45 -2.49 4.53
C GLY A 21 11.03 -3.02 5.83
N THR A 22 10.16 -3.11 6.82
CA THR A 22 10.51 -3.49 8.20
C THR A 22 10.94 -4.95 8.31
N ARG A 23 11.83 -5.26 9.26
CA ARG A 23 12.30 -6.64 9.51
C ARG A 23 11.14 -7.61 9.77
N HIS A 24 10.17 -7.20 10.59
CA HIS A 24 8.95 -7.96 10.86
C HIS A 24 7.73 -7.22 10.35
N GLY A 25 6.78 -7.95 9.76
CA GLY A 25 5.52 -7.36 9.29
C GLY A 25 4.47 -7.26 10.40
N PHE A 26 3.33 -6.65 10.07
CA PHE A 26 2.14 -6.67 10.92
C PHE A 26 0.87 -6.89 10.10
N CYS A 27 0.17 -7.99 10.38
CA CYS A 27 -1.09 -8.28 9.73
C CYS A 27 -2.25 -7.51 10.37
N LEU A 28 -2.73 -6.46 9.71
CA LEU A 28 -3.90 -5.67 10.12
C LEU A 28 -5.21 -6.47 10.20
N LYS A 29 -5.28 -7.63 9.55
CA LYS A 29 -6.48 -8.49 9.57
C LYS A 29 -6.53 -9.37 10.81
N HIS A 30 -5.37 -9.84 11.27
CA HIS A 30 -5.24 -10.74 12.41
C HIS A 30 -4.69 -10.05 13.67
N GLY A 31 -4.26 -8.79 13.56
CA GLY A 31 -3.65 -8.04 14.66
C GLY A 31 -2.37 -8.70 15.18
N SER A 32 -1.56 -9.29 14.29
CA SER A 32 -0.40 -10.10 14.65
C SER A 32 0.86 -9.62 13.97
N ILE A 33 2.00 -9.71 14.67
CA ILE A 33 3.33 -9.64 14.07
C ILE A 33 3.50 -10.80 13.08
N LEU A 34 4.19 -10.55 11.97
CA LEU A 34 4.59 -11.52 10.97
C LEU A 34 6.10 -11.67 10.99
N LYS A 35 6.61 -12.80 11.51
CA LYS A 35 8.04 -13.09 11.54
C LYS A 35 8.53 -13.66 10.21
N HIS A 36 7.68 -14.45 9.55
CA HIS A 36 8.02 -15.17 8.32
C HIS A 36 7.10 -14.75 7.18
N SER A 37 6.92 -13.45 6.96
CA SER A 37 5.94 -12.93 5.99
C SER A 37 6.14 -13.41 4.54
N SER A 38 7.38 -13.69 4.14
CA SER A 38 7.74 -14.26 2.82
C SER A 38 7.40 -15.75 2.69
N HIS A 39 6.89 -16.34 3.77
CA HIS A 39 6.66 -17.76 3.94
C HIS A 39 5.24 -18.07 4.45
N THR A 40 4.51 -17.05 4.86
CA THR A 40 3.21 -17.16 5.48
C THR A 40 2.13 -16.47 4.65
N THR A 41 0.89 -16.89 4.85
CA THR A 41 -0.28 -16.38 4.14
C THR A 41 -1.53 -16.55 4.99
N CYS A 42 -2.66 -16.01 4.55
CA CYS A 42 -3.97 -16.30 5.13
C CYS A 42 -5.05 -16.23 4.05
N ARG A 43 -6.25 -16.74 4.34
CA ARG A 43 -7.40 -16.68 3.41
C ARG A 43 -7.83 -15.26 3.01
N PHE A 44 -7.39 -14.26 3.76
CA PHE A 44 -7.72 -12.86 3.51
C PHE A 44 -6.64 -12.13 2.71
N LEU A 45 -5.61 -12.83 2.21
CA LEU A 45 -4.55 -12.19 1.46
C LEU A 45 -5.12 -11.40 0.28
N ARG A 46 -4.64 -10.18 0.12
CA ARG A 46 -4.88 -9.33 -1.06
C ARG A 46 -3.56 -8.75 -1.50
N ARG A 47 -3.19 -9.01 -2.75
CA ARG A 47 -1.94 -8.57 -3.36
C ARG A 47 -1.79 -7.04 -3.38
N LYS A 48 -0.56 -6.55 -3.15
CA LYS A 48 -0.22 -5.11 -3.26
C LYS A 48 0.26 -4.75 -4.66
N ASP A 49 0.95 -5.65 -5.33
CA ASP A 49 1.54 -5.46 -6.66
C ASP A 49 0.50 -5.42 -7.81
N LEU A 50 -0.80 -5.46 -7.52
CA LEU A 50 -1.87 -5.28 -8.50
C LEU A 50 -3.07 -4.54 -7.89
N PRO A 51 -3.83 -3.77 -8.69
CA PRO A 51 -5.15 -3.27 -8.30
C PRO A 51 -6.11 -4.42 -7.93
N TYR A 52 -6.97 -4.19 -6.94
CA TYR A 52 -7.89 -5.20 -6.42
C TYR A 52 -8.78 -5.82 -7.50
N PHE A 53 -9.33 -5.01 -8.40
CA PHE A 53 -10.25 -5.49 -9.45
C PHE A 53 -9.55 -6.37 -10.49
N LEU A 54 -8.25 -6.19 -10.72
CA LEU A 54 -7.46 -7.06 -11.60
C LEU A 54 -7.03 -8.36 -10.92
N ALA A 55 -6.91 -8.36 -9.58
CA ALA A 55 -6.45 -9.51 -8.81
C ALA A 55 -7.60 -10.33 -8.18
N GLU A 56 -8.86 -9.99 -8.46
CA GLU A 56 -10.02 -10.53 -7.75
C GLU A 56 -10.17 -12.05 -7.90
N GLU A 57 -10.00 -12.59 -9.12
CA GLU A 57 -10.09 -14.03 -9.37
C GLU A 57 -9.03 -14.81 -8.60
N GLY A 58 -7.78 -14.34 -8.64
CA GLY A 58 -6.69 -14.92 -7.86
C GLY A 58 -6.92 -14.84 -6.35
N HIS A 59 -7.53 -13.76 -5.86
CA HIS A 59 -7.91 -13.66 -4.44
C HIS A 59 -9.01 -14.68 -4.08
N LYS A 60 -9.99 -14.91 -4.95
CA LYS A 60 -11.06 -15.92 -4.74
C LYS A 60 -10.49 -17.33 -4.71
N GLU A 61 -9.62 -17.67 -5.66
CA GLU A 61 -8.94 -18.97 -5.70
C GLU A 61 -8.09 -19.20 -4.45
N HIS A 62 -7.28 -18.20 -4.08
CA HIS A 62 -6.47 -18.25 -2.86
C HIS A 62 -7.34 -18.43 -1.60
N ALA A 63 -8.40 -17.63 -1.46
CA ALA A 63 -9.32 -17.75 -0.33
C ALA A 63 -9.97 -19.15 -0.24
N SER A 64 -10.29 -19.77 -1.38
CA SER A 64 -10.80 -21.14 -1.46
C SER A 64 -9.75 -22.16 -0.95
N ASN A 65 -8.51 -22.05 -1.43
CA ASN A 65 -7.39 -22.93 -1.06
C ASN A 65 -7.05 -22.89 0.45
N PHE A 66 -7.31 -21.76 1.11
CA PHE A 66 -7.07 -21.53 2.54
C PHE A 66 -8.38 -21.40 3.35
N SER A 67 -9.53 -21.82 2.81
CA SER A 67 -10.84 -21.65 3.44
C SER A 67 -10.97 -22.28 4.83
N THR A 68 -10.25 -23.39 5.07
CA THR A 68 -10.25 -24.15 6.33
C THR A 68 -9.26 -23.62 7.37
N THR A 69 -8.39 -22.67 7.03
CA THR A 69 -7.40 -22.13 7.98
C THR A 69 -8.01 -21.00 8.81
N LYS A 70 -7.70 -20.98 10.12
CA LYS A 70 -8.28 -20.02 11.08
C LYS A 70 -7.41 -18.78 11.34
N GLY A 71 -6.30 -18.63 10.62
CA GLY A 71 -5.34 -17.55 10.85
C GLY A 71 -4.23 -17.51 9.81
N ILE A 72 -3.08 -16.99 10.22
CA ILE A 72 -1.86 -16.98 9.42
C ILE A 72 -1.26 -18.38 9.45
N VAL A 73 -0.85 -18.88 8.29
CA VAL A 73 -0.26 -20.21 8.12
C VAL A 73 0.94 -20.14 7.19
N PHE A 74 1.86 -21.09 7.30
CA PHE A 74 2.89 -21.31 6.29
C PHE A 74 2.26 -21.85 5.01
N TYR A 75 2.55 -21.24 3.86
CA TYR A 75 1.79 -21.55 2.63
C TYR A 75 2.05 -22.97 2.09
N TRP A 76 3.19 -23.59 2.40
CA TRP A 76 3.57 -24.90 1.86
C TRP A 76 2.97 -26.09 2.62
N ASN A 77 2.68 -25.96 3.92
CA ASN A 77 2.16 -27.05 4.75
C ASN A 77 0.88 -26.69 5.51
N LYS A 78 0.41 -25.44 5.41
CA LYS A 78 -0.76 -24.90 6.12
C LYS A 78 -0.65 -24.99 7.65
N HIS A 79 0.55 -25.20 8.20
CA HIS A 79 0.75 -25.15 9.64
C HIS A 79 0.57 -23.71 10.14
N PRO A 80 -0.14 -23.50 11.27
CA PRO A 80 -0.33 -22.18 11.85
C PRO A 80 0.99 -21.50 12.20
N GLU A 81 1.10 -20.21 11.89
CA GLU A 81 2.09 -19.33 12.53
C GLU A 81 1.56 -18.90 13.90
N GLU A 82 2.42 -18.87 14.90
CA GLU A 82 2.06 -18.43 16.26
C GLU A 82 1.57 -16.97 16.24
N HIS A 83 0.40 -16.71 16.82
CA HIS A 83 -0.12 -15.36 16.98
C HIS A 83 0.71 -14.58 17.99
N GLN A 84 1.15 -13.37 17.63
CA GLN A 84 1.97 -12.53 18.49
C GLN A 84 1.49 -11.09 18.45
N ASN A 85 1.11 -10.57 19.61
CA ASN A 85 0.73 -9.17 19.77
C ASN A 85 1.95 -8.26 19.73
N TYR A 86 1.80 -7.08 19.13
CA TYR A 86 2.83 -6.05 19.20
C TYR A 86 2.83 -5.33 20.55
N SER A 87 4.02 -5.23 21.15
CA SER A 87 4.31 -4.47 22.37
C SER A 87 5.50 -3.56 22.11
N GLU A 88 5.25 -2.25 22.11
CA GLU A 88 6.29 -1.23 21.93
C GLU A 88 7.36 -1.35 23.02
N LYS A 89 6.94 -1.50 24.28
CA LYS A 89 7.85 -1.70 25.43
C LYS A 89 8.79 -2.89 25.18
N HIS A 90 8.23 -4.03 24.78
CA HIS A 90 9.03 -5.23 24.50
C HIS A 90 10.03 -4.96 23.36
N ALA A 91 9.57 -4.31 22.28
CA ALA A 91 10.42 -3.99 21.14
C ALA A 91 11.60 -3.07 21.51
N TRP A 92 11.40 -2.10 22.40
CA TRP A 92 12.48 -1.27 22.96
C TRP A 92 13.44 -2.10 23.82
N GLU A 93 12.91 -2.93 24.74
CA GLU A 93 13.70 -3.77 25.65
C GLU A 93 14.59 -4.78 24.89
N THR A 94 14.10 -5.31 23.76
CA THR A 94 14.83 -6.27 22.91
C THR A 94 15.63 -5.63 21.79
N ARG A 95 15.66 -4.28 21.69
CA ARG A 95 16.31 -3.54 20.59
C ARG A 95 15.83 -3.95 19.20
N THR A 96 14.55 -4.27 19.08
CA THR A 96 13.87 -4.59 17.82
C THR A 96 12.80 -3.56 17.47
N PHE A 97 12.88 -2.36 18.05
CA PHE A 97 11.98 -1.26 17.73
C PHE A 97 12.18 -0.83 16.28
N ASP A 98 11.07 -0.71 15.57
CA ASP A 98 10.99 -0.23 14.20
C ASP A 98 9.84 0.80 14.14
N PRO A 99 10.12 2.03 13.69
CA PRO A 99 9.13 3.11 13.72
C PRO A 99 7.96 2.83 12.77
N PHE A 100 8.19 2.23 11.60
CA PHE A 100 7.13 1.95 10.64
C PHE A 100 6.24 0.79 11.08
N LEU A 101 6.82 -0.22 11.71
CA LEU A 101 6.05 -1.29 12.34
C LEU A 101 5.16 -0.73 13.46
N ASN A 102 5.74 0.14 14.31
CA ASN A 102 4.99 0.82 15.36
C ASN A 102 3.83 1.65 14.79
N ASP A 103 4.09 2.48 13.77
CA ASP A 103 3.08 3.28 13.09
C ASP A 103 1.93 2.44 12.54
N VAL A 104 2.21 1.30 11.92
CA VAL A 104 1.17 0.37 11.44
C VAL A 104 0.34 -0.20 12.60
N THR A 105 0.97 -0.48 13.73
CA THR A 105 0.25 -1.00 14.92
C THR A 105 -0.60 0.09 15.59
N ILE A 106 -0.12 1.34 15.64
CA ILE A 106 -0.89 2.51 16.08
C ILE A 106 -2.07 2.71 15.14
N TYR A 107 -1.83 2.71 13.83
CA TYR A 107 -2.88 2.77 12.82
C TYR A 107 -3.92 1.67 13.09
N HIS A 108 -3.53 0.43 13.39
CA HIS A 108 -4.46 -0.67 13.68
C HIS A 108 -5.39 -0.37 14.87
N ARG A 109 -4.89 0.31 15.91
CA ARG A 109 -5.62 0.64 17.15
C ARG A 109 -6.43 1.93 17.07
N THR A 110 -6.05 2.88 16.22
CA THR A 110 -6.70 4.20 16.10
C THR A 110 -8.13 4.11 15.57
N LEU A 111 -9.09 4.85 16.13
CA LEU A 111 -10.47 4.87 15.60
C LEU A 111 -10.58 5.73 14.33
N LYS A 112 -10.03 6.95 14.34
CA LYS A 112 -10.05 7.89 13.22
C LYS A 112 -8.90 7.62 12.23
N LYS A 113 -9.05 6.55 11.43
CA LYS A 113 -8.02 6.09 10.47
C LYS A 113 -7.61 7.16 9.45
N TRP A 114 -8.53 7.97 8.96
CA TRP A 114 -8.25 9.00 7.97
C TRP A 114 -7.30 10.08 8.48
N THR A 115 -7.42 10.48 9.76
CA THR A 115 -6.53 11.48 10.37
C THR A 115 -5.10 10.96 10.43
N PHE A 116 -4.94 9.67 10.75
CA PHE A 116 -3.63 9.02 10.72
C PHE A 116 -3.06 9.00 9.29
N LEU A 117 -3.86 8.63 8.30
CA LEU A 117 -3.44 8.63 6.90
C LEU A 117 -3.01 10.03 6.45
N GLN A 118 -3.77 11.06 6.79
CA GLN A 118 -3.43 12.44 6.43
C GLN A 118 -2.11 12.89 7.06
N ALA A 119 -1.84 12.51 8.32
CA ALA A 119 -0.55 12.77 8.95
C ALA A 119 0.61 11.97 8.31
N LEU A 120 0.31 10.81 7.74
CA LEU A 120 1.27 9.97 7.03
C LEU A 120 1.50 10.41 5.58
N ALA A 121 0.62 11.22 4.98
CA ALA A 121 0.55 11.55 3.55
C ALA A 121 1.70 12.40 2.99
N SER A 122 2.84 12.48 3.68
CA SER A 122 4.01 13.26 3.27
C SER A 122 5.30 12.52 3.57
N GLY A 123 6.28 12.62 2.66
CA GLY A 123 7.62 12.12 2.90
C GLY A 123 8.18 11.33 1.72
N ARG A 124 9.50 11.34 1.64
CA ARG A 124 10.26 10.73 0.53
C ARG A 124 10.70 9.30 0.82
N SER A 125 10.64 8.86 2.08
CA SER A 125 11.02 7.50 2.47
C SER A 125 10.27 6.44 1.66
N ALA A 126 11.02 5.49 1.12
CA ALA A 126 10.49 4.35 0.39
C ALA A 126 9.54 3.50 1.24
N VAL A 127 9.96 3.12 2.46
CA VAL A 127 9.14 2.30 3.38
C VAL A 127 7.86 3.04 3.77
N LYS A 128 7.95 4.34 4.06
CA LYS A 128 6.77 5.16 4.36
C LYS A 128 5.77 5.18 3.20
N SER A 129 6.27 5.23 1.97
CA SER A 129 5.43 5.21 0.76
C SER A 129 4.69 3.88 0.62
N VAL A 130 5.36 2.75 0.87
CA VAL A 130 4.72 1.42 0.90
C VAL A 130 3.63 1.35 1.97
N VAL A 131 3.94 1.82 3.18
CA VAL A 131 2.98 1.85 4.30
C VAL A 131 1.77 2.70 3.93
N TYR A 132 1.99 3.94 3.47
CA TYR A 132 0.90 4.85 3.14
C TYR A 132 0.00 4.31 2.04
N SER A 133 0.56 3.86 0.91
CA SER A 133 -0.22 3.30 -0.20
C SER A 133 -1.02 2.08 0.23
N SER A 134 -0.42 1.16 1.00
CA SER A 134 -1.10 -0.05 1.50
C SER A 134 -2.25 0.28 2.45
N LEU A 135 -2.02 1.21 3.40
CA LEU A 135 -3.02 1.63 4.37
C LEU A 135 -4.17 2.39 3.71
N LEU A 136 -3.85 3.28 2.75
CA LEU A 136 -4.84 4.06 2.02
C LEU A 136 -5.74 3.15 1.18
N ARG A 137 -5.16 2.21 0.43
CA ARG A 137 -5.91 1.20 -0.35
C ARG A 137 -6.89 0.42 0.50
N ARG A 138 -6.43 -0.07 1.66
CA ARG A 138 -7.31 -0.75 2.61
C ARG A 138 -8.40 0.18 3.15
N TYR A 139 -8.08 1.44 3.41
CA TYR A 139 -9.03 2.42 3.93
C TYR A 139 -10.13 2.74 2.91
N ILE A 140 -9.78 3.05 1.65
CA ILE A 140 -10.76 3.33 0.59
C ILE A 140 -11.68 2.12 0.33
N HIS A 141 -11.14 0.91 0.35
CA HIS A 141 -11.95 -0.31 0.21
C HIS A 141 -12.93 -0.53 1.34
N ARG A 142 -12.63 -0.06 2.56
CA ARG A 142 -13.51 -0.20 3.72
C ARG A 142 -14.55 0.91 3.79
N CYS A 143 -14.15 2.13 3.50
CA CYS A 143 -15.00 3.31 3.65
C CYS A 143 -15.82 3.63 2.39
N GLY A 144 -15.42 3.09 1.23
CA GLY A 144 -16.05 3.38 -0.05
C GLY A 144 -15.82 4.82 -0.53
N PRO A 145 -16.29 5.17 -1.74
CA PRO A 145 -16.19 6.52 -2.29
C PRO A 145 -17.08 7.55 -1.55
N SER A 146 -18.10 7.09 -0.82
CA SER A 146 -19.10 7.94 -0.16
C SER A 146 -18.58 8.70 1.07
N GLN A 147 -17.41 8.35 1.61
CA GLN A 147 -16.81 9.02 2.77
C GLN A 147 -15.80 10.12 2.42
N ASP A 148 -15.92 10.72 1.23
CA ASP A 148 -15.16 11.92 0.86
C ASP A 148 -13.63 11.74 0.89
N ASN A 149 -13.15 10.59 0.38
CA ASN A 149 -11.72 10.25 0.38
C ASN A 149 -10.88 11.06 -0.62
N TYR A 150 -11.50 11.94 -1.42
CA TYR A 150 -10.80 12.67 -2.48
C TYR A 150 -9.60 13.46 -1.94
N ARG A 151 -9.66 14.02 -0.72
CA ARG A 151 -8.54 14.75 -0.12
C ARG A 151 -7.30 13.87 0.09
N LEU A 152 -7.49 12.62 0.54
CA LEU A 152 -6.40 11.65 0.68
C LEU A 152 -5.83 11.27 -0.68
N MET A 153 -6.70 11.15 -1.69
CA MET A 153 -6.30 10.86 -3.07
C MET A 153 -5.54 12.02 -3.71
N LEU A 154 -5.94 13.27 -3.49
CA LEU A 154 -5.20 14.45 -3.92
C LEU A 154 -3.81 14.50 -3.29
N GLY A 155 -3.70 14.19 -1.99
CA GLY A 155 -2.41 14.08 -1.30
C GLY A 155 -1.52 12.98 -1.88
N LEU A 156 -2.08 11.78 -2.12
CA LEU A 156 -1.35 10.69 -2.77
C LEU A 156 -0.91 11.08 -4.19
N THR A 157 -1.78 11.73 -4.97
CA THR A 157 -1.48 12.17 -6.33
C THR A 157 -0.36 13.20 -6.34
N ALA A 158 -0.37 14.17 -5.43
CA ALA A 158 0.72 15.14 -5.29
C ALA A 158 2.05 14.44 -5.01
N SER A 159 2.06 13.34 -4.24
CA SER A 159 3.28 12.58 -3.95
C SER A 159 3.89 11.88 -5.17
N LEU A 160 3.15 11.68 -6.28
CA LEU A 160 3.74 11.16 -7.52
C LEU A 160 4.82 12.11 -8.09
N ALA A 161 4.73 13.41 -7.77
CA ALA A 161 5.76 14.38 -8.15
C ALA A 161 7.05 14.26 -7.31
N ASP A 162 6.94 13.70 -6.10
CA ASP A 162 8.03 13.62 -5.15
C ASP A 162 9.06 12.57 -5.54
N ARG A 163 10.33 12.90 -5.32
CA ARG A 163 11.41 11.92 -5.36
C ARG A 163 11.25 10.92 -4.21
N ILE A 164 11.55 9.66 -4.49
CA ILE A 164 11.67 8.62 -3.47
C ILE A 164 13.13 8.57 -3.02
N ASP A 165 13.33 8.75 -1.72
CA ASP A 165 14.62 8.55 -1.05
C ASP A 165 14.64 7.08 -0.60
N LEU A 166 15.21 6.23 -1.46
CA LEU A 166 15.44 4.81 -1.22
C LEU A 166 16.89 4.58 -0.77
N GLU A 167 17.06 3.90 0.34
CA GLU A 167 18.36 3.59 0.95
C GLU A 167 18.56 2.07 1.09
N ILE A 168 19.82 1.62 1.19
CA ILE A 168 20.15 0.20 1.43
C ILE A 168 19.47 -0.30 2.72
N SER A 169 19.40 0.55 3.75
CA SER A 169 18.74 0.26 5.03
C SER A 169 17.23 0.07 4.95
N ASP A 170 16.59 0.43 3.83
CA ASP A 170 15.17 0.17 3.65
C ASP A 170 14.88 -1.30 3.30
N PHE A 171 15.90 -2.08 2.92
CA PHE A 171 15.77 -3.49 2.60
C PHE A 171 15.82 -4.37 3.86
N ARG A 172 15.03 -5.43 3.84
CA ARG A 172 14.88 -6.40 4.93
C ARG A 172 16.01 -7.42 4.99
N SER A 173 16.65 -7.65 3.84
CA SER A 173 17.80 -8.51 3.65
C SER A 173 19.07 -7.68 3.51
N ASP A 174 20.22 -8.30 3.81
CA ASP A 174 21.52 -7.68 3.60
C ASP A 174 21.78 -7.55 2.09
N VAL A 175 21.56 -6.36 1.54
CA VAL A 175 21.80 -6.03 0.13
C VAL A 175 23.18 -5.39 0.00
N GLN A 176 24.00 -5.89 -0.92
CA GLN A 176 25.32 -5.30 -1.20
C GLN A 176 25.18 -4.00 -2.03
N ALA A 177 26.19 -3.13 -2.01
CA ALA A 177 26.12 -1.83 -2.68
C ALA A 177 25.91 -1.96 -4.20
N GLU A 178 26.53 -2.96 -4.83
CA GLU A 178 26.41 -3.24 -6.26
C GLU A 178 24.99 -3.73 -6.61
N GLU A 179 24.47 -4.68 -5.82
CA GLU A 179 23.10 -5.21 -5.96
C GLU A 179 22.06 -4.10 -5.74
N PHE A 180 22.27 -3.22 -4.77
CA PHE A 180 21.39 -2.09 -4.51
C PHE A 180 21.25 -1.18 -5.74
N MET A 181 22.33 -0.92 -6.47
CA MET A 181 22.27 -0.09 -7.67
C MET A 181 21.38 -0.71 -8.76
N GLU A 182 21.35 -2.04 -8.87
CA GLU A 182 20.46 -2.75 -9.79
C GLU A 182 19.01 -2.76 -9.31
N LEU A 183 18.79 -2.98 -8.01
CA LEU A 183 17.46 -3.05 -7.41
C LEU A 183 16.76 -1.69 -7.31
N ARG A 184 17.54 -0.61 -7.17
CA ARG A 184 17.05 0.73 -6.88
C ARG A 184 16.01 1.19 -7.90
N ASP A 185 16.34 1.13 -9.18
CA ASP A 185 15.46 1.62 -10.25
C ASP A 185 14.17 0.80 -10.33
N CYS A 186 14.27 -0.51 -10.13
CA CYS A 186 13.10 -1.40 -10.05
C CYS A 186 12.19 -1.00 -8.88
N TYR A 187 12.75 -0.82 -7.68
CA TYR A 187 11.96 -0.50 -6.49
C TYR A 187 11.38 0.91 -6.50
N GLU A 188 12.09 1.90 -7.03
CA GLU A 188 11.54 3.26 -7.23
C GLU A 188 10.30 3.21 -8.14
N ARG A 189 10.36 2.45 -9.24
CA ARG A 189 9.23 2.22 -10.16
C ARG A 189 8.07 1.51 -9.47
N GLU A 190 8.35 0.43 -8.75
CA GLU A 190 7.35 -0.35 -8.03
C GLU A 190 6.61 0.48 -6.97
N ILE A 191 7.32 1.34 -6.23
CA ILE A 191 6.69 2.22 -5.22
C ILE A 191 5.72 3.21 -5.88
N ILE A 192 6.07 3.76 -7.04
CA ILE A 192 5.18 4.64 -7.81
C ILE A 192 3.96 3.86 -8.31
N LEU A 193 4.16 2.64 -8.82
CA LEU A 193 3.07 1.75 -9.18
C LEU A 193 2.13 1.47 -8.01
N LEU A 194 2.64 1.24 -6.80
CA LEU A 194 1.79 1.07 -5.61
C LEU A 194 0.91 2.30 -5.32
N ARG A 195 1.41 3.51 -5.59
CA ARG A 195 0.62 4.75 -5.49
C ARG A 195 -0.43 4.82 -6.60
N ILE A 196 -0.05 4.49 -7.83
CA ILE A 196 -0.96 4.46 -8.99
C ILE A 196 -2.07 3.43 -8.78
N TYR A 197 -1.77 2.23 -8.27
CA TYR A 197 -2.76 1.20 -7.98
C TYR A 197 -3.79 1.65 -6.95
N ALA A 198 -3.40 2.49 -5.99
CA ALA A 198 -4.34 3.10 -5.06
C ALA A 198 -5.28 4.11 -5.75
N ILE A 199 -4.78 4.84 -6.76
CA ILE A 199 -5.58 5.74 -7.59
C ILE A 199 -6.54 4.95 -8.46
N GLN A 200 -6.08 3.87 -9.09
CA GLN A 200 -6.92 2.98 -9.90
C GLN A 200 -8.02 2.32 -9.08
N GLU A 201 -7.72 1.84 -7.87
CA GLU A 201 -8.74 1.30 -6.97
C GLU A 201 -9.77 2.35 -6.57
N TYR A 202 -9.34 3.60 -6.35
CA TYR A 202 -10.28 4.69 -6.09
C TYR A 202 -11.14 4.99 -7.32
N GLY A 203 -10.56 5.02 -8.52
CA GLY A 203 -11.27 5.14 -9.79
C GLY A 203 -12.36 4.07 -9.93
N PHE A 204 -11.97 2.80 -9.76
CA PHE A 204 -12.87 1.65 -9.84
C PHE A 204 -14.01 1.74 -8.83
N LEU A 205 -13.70 2.05 -7.56
CA LEU A 205 -14.71 2.17 -6.51
C LEU A 205 -15.64 3.37 -6.69
N SER A 206 -15.19 4.40 -7.41
CA SER A 206 -15.94 5.64 -7.65
C SER A 206 -16.56 5.72 -9.04
N GLU A 207 -16.52 4.62 -9.79
CA GLU A 207 -17.05 4.48 -11.15
C GLU A 207 -16.48 5.53 -12.13
N ASN A 208 -15.21 5.90 -11.94
CA ASN A 208 -14.48 6.79 -12.83
C ASN A 208 -13.51 5.98 -13.69
N GLU A 209 -13.84 5.80 -14.97
CA GLU A 209 -13.05 4.99 -15.91
C GLU A 209 -11.65 5.57 -16.14
N ASP A 210 -11.53 6.88 -16.29
CA ASP A 210 -10.24 7.56 -16.52
C ASP A 210 -9.23 7.26 -15.38
N LEU A 211 -9.69 7.34 -14.14
CA LEU A 211 -8.87 7.00 -12.97
C LEU A 211 -8.60 5.50 -12.87
N THR A 212 -9.57 4.66 -13.27
CA THR A 212 -9.42 3.19 -13.22
C THR A 212 -8.28 2.72 -14.12
N TRP A 213 -8.11 3.35 -15.28
CA TRP A 213 -7.13 2.98 -16.30
C TRP A 213 -5.96 3.97 -16.43
N VAL A 214 -5.75 4.84 -15.43
CA VAL A 214 -4.70 5.87 -15.46
C VAL A 214 -3.28 5.34 -15.73
N SER A 215 -3.01 4.06 -15.44
CA SER A 215 -1.73 3.43 -15.78
C SER A 215 -1.44 3.40 -17.28
N ASP A 216 -2.48 3.44 -18.12
CA ASP A 216 -2.35 3.37 -19.57
C ASP A 216 -1.71 4.66 -20.13
N GLU A 217 -1.90 5.78 -19.44
CA GLU A 217 -1.27 7.07 -19.75
C GLU A 217 0.26 7.06 -19.58
N LEU A 218 0.82 6.03 -18.91
CA LEU A 218 2.27 5.84 -18.83
C LEU A 218 2.88 5.33 -20.15
N ASN A 219 2.09 5.06 -21.19
CA ASN A 219 2.50 5.01 -22.61
C ASN A 219 3.87 4.37 -22.91
N GLY A 220 4.10 3.15 -22.43
CA GLY A 220 5.34 2.41 -22.69
C GLY A 220 6.58 2.84 -21.90
N SER A 221 6.50 3.91 -21.08
CA SER A 221 7.58 4.36 -20.19
C SER A 221 8.04 3.28 -19.19
N PHE A 222 7.20 2.27 -18.95
CA PHE A 222 7.57 1.06 -18.22
C PHE A 222 8.80 0.34 -18.78
N LEU A 223 9.03 0.43 -20.10
CA LEU A 223 10.14 -0.21 -20.80
C LEU A 223 11.35 0.72 -20.98
N ASN A 224 11.20 2.00 -20.61
CA ASN A 224 12.23 3.02 -20.79
C ASN A 224 13.09 3.20 -19.53
N SER A 225 13.95 4.22 -19.55
CA SER A 225 14.76 4.62 -18.40
C SER A 225 13.89 5.01 -17.19
N ILE A 226 14.43 4.86 -15.98
CA ILE A 226 13.73 5.28 -14.75
C ILE A 226 13.38 6.78 -14.77
N GLN A 227 14.24 7.61 -15.35
CA GLN A 227 14.00 9.06 -15.43
C GLN A 227 12.78 9.39 -16.29
N GLU A 228 12.63 8.76 -17.46
CA GLU A 228 11.44 8.94 -18.31
C GLU A 228 10.17 8.45 -17.62
N TYR A 229 10.24 7.33 -16.91
CA TYR A 229 9.13 6.82 -16.11
C TYR A 229 8.71 7.80 -15.01
N LEU A 230 9.68 8.36 -14.29
CA LEU A 230 9.44 9.38 -13.28
C LEU A 230 8.78 10.61 -13.89
N ASP A 231 9.31 11.13 -14.99
CA ASP A 231 8.76 12.32 -15.63
C ASP A 231 7.35 12.09 -16.17
N ALA A 232 7.07 10.90 -16.73
CA ALA A 232 5.71 10.50 -17.09
C ALA A 232 4.77 10.51 -15.87
N ALA A 233 5.16 9.88 -14.75
CA ALA A 233 4.37 9.88 -13.53
C ALA A 233 4.13 11.30 -12.96
N ARG A 234 5.10 12.20 -13.06
CA ARG A 234 4.93 13.62 -12.68
C ARG A 234 3.91 14.33 -13.56
N ASN A 235 3.95 14.08 -14.86
CA ASN A 235 3.03 14.70 -15.82
C ASN A 235 1.59 14.24 -15.64
N LEU A 236 1.36 13.08 -15.03
CA LEU A 236 0.02 12.61 -14.67
C LEU A 236 -0.61 13.38 -13.51
N VAL A 237 0.19 14.01 -12.64
CA VAL A 237 -0.31 14.70 -11.44
C VAL A 237 -1.44 15.70 -11.74
N PRO A 238 -1.27 16.69 -12.64
CA PRO A 238 -2.34 17.65 -12.92
C PRO A 238 -3.58 16.99 -13.52
N ILE A 239 -3.41 15.98 -14.39
CA ILE A 239 -4.49 15.25 -15.05
C ILE A 239 -5.34 14.50 -14.03
N ILE A 240 -4.68 13.71 -13.17
CA ILE A 240 -5.35 12.92 -12.11
C ILE A 240 -6.05 13.84 -11.12
N GLN A 241 -5.42 14.95 -10.73
CA GLN A 241 -6.03 15.91 -9.82
C GLN A 241 -7.30 16.52 -10.41
N GLU A 242 -7.30 16.87 -11.70
CA GLU A 242 -8.49 17.36 -12.40
C GLU A 242 -9.60 16.32 -12.38
N TRP A 243 -9.32 15.06 -12.74
CA TRP A 243 -10.31 13.98 -12.70
C TRP A 243 -10.88 13.75 -11.30
N ILE A 244 -10.05 13.75 -10.25
CA ILE A 244 -10.51 13.62 -8.86
C ILE A 244 -11.41 14.80 -8.45
N ILE A 245 -11.01 16.03 -8.82
CA ILE A 245 -11.77 17.25 -8.48
C ILE A 245 -13.11 17.27 -9.22
N SER A 246 -13.13 16.98 -10.52
CA SER A 246 -14.36 16.94 -11.31
C SER A 246 -15.32 15.87 -10.79
N ALA A 247 -14.84 14.65 -10.56
CA ALA A 247 -15.66 13.56 -10.03
C ALA A 247 -16.20 13.84 -8.61
N SER A 248 -15.43 14.52 -7.77
CA SER A 248 -15.92 14.93 -6.43
C SER A 248 -16.93 16.08 -6.48
N LYS A 249 -16.81 17.01 -7.44
CA LYS A 249 -17.81 18.07 -7.68
C LYS A 249 -19.13 17.48 -8.17
N GLU A 250 -19.10 16.54 -9.11
CA GLU A 250 -20.29 15.87 -9.63
C GLU A 250 -21.06 15.11 -8.53
N ARG A 251 -20.33 14.47 -7.61
CA ARG A 251 -20.92 13.83 -6.43
C ARG A 251 -21.38 14.81 -5.34
N GLY A 252 -21.08 16.11 -5.48
CA GLY A 252 -21.41 17.12 -4.48
C GLY A 252 -20.60 17.02 -3.18
N THR A 253 -19.47 16.32 -3.17
CA THR A 253 -18.62 16.16 -1.96
C THR A 253 -17.43 17.13 -1.95
N PHE A 254 -17.13 17.79 -3.07
CA PHE A 254 -16.04 18.74 -3.18
C PHE A 254 -16.34 20.05 -2.44
N PHE A 255 -15.78 20.19 -1.23
CA PHE A 255 -16.09 21.21 -0.23
C PHE A 255 -17.55 21.13 0.25
N PHE A 256 -17.76 21.14 1.58
CA PHE A 256 -19.10 21.18 2.14
C PHE A 256 -19.85 22.40 1.61
N ARG A 257 -21.07 22.20 1.08
CA ARG A 257 -22.05 23.29 1.04
C ARG A 257 -22.37 23.62 2.49
N ASN A 258 -22.14 24.87 2.89
CA ASN A 258 -22.46 25.40 4.22
C ASN A 258 -23.98 25.51 4.47
N ASP A 259 -24.81 24.65 3.87
CA ASP A 259 -26.26 24.84 3.86
C ASP A 259 -26.95 24.34 5.15
N GLU A 260 -26.20 23.91 6.18
CA GLU A 260 -26.73 23.54 7.50
C GLU A 260 -25.87 24.11 8.65
N ALA A 261 -25.56 25.40 8.57
CA ALA A 261 -25.11 26.19 9.72
C ALA A 261 -26.06 27.38 9.93
N ASP A 262 -27.34 27.08 10.18
CA ASP A 262 -28.34 27.96 10.81
C ASP A 262 -29.18 27.14 11.80
#